data_AF-S4N6S4-F1
#
_entry.id   AF-S4N6S4-F1
#
_cell.length_a   1.000
_cell.length_b   1.000
_cell.length_c   1.000
_cell.angle_alpha   90.00
_cell.angle_beta   90.00
_cell.angle_gamma   90.00
#
_symmetry.space_group_name_H-M   'P 1'
#
loop_
_entity.id
_entity.type
_entity.pdbx_description
1 polymer ?
#
loop_
_entity_poly.entity_id
_entity_poly.type
_entity_poly.pdbx_seq_one_letter_code
_entity_poly.pdbx_strand_id
1 'polypeptide(L)' 'MLVKNGAIRLQYSVYEVNNTNRMLENLTIKIDEQFARKFEGGDSVIIFDVSSVKLKKYGNAIHRDADVVFL' A
#
# COMPACT_ATOMS: atom_id res chain seq x y z
N MET A 1 7.77 -6.17 -8.94
CA MET A 1 7.46 -4.90 -8.27
C MET A 1 5.97 -4.90 -7.94
N LEU A 2 5.58 -4.56 -6.71
CA LEU A 2 4.30 -4.93 -6.05
C LEU A 2 3.02 -4.75 -6.88
N VAL A 3 3.03 -3.84 -7.85
CA VAL A 3 1.95 -3.63 -8.84
C VAL A 3 1.56 -4.90 -9.60
N LYS A 4 2.53 -5.77 -9.93
CA LYS A 4 2.26 -7.06 -10.59
C LYS A 4 1.43 -8.03 -9.73
N ASN A 5 1.35 -7.77 -8.42
CA ASN A 5 0.60 -8.57 -7.45
C ASN A 5 -0.68 -7.84 -6.98
N GLY A 6 -1.15 -6.84 -7.73
CA GLY A 6 -2.41 -6.15 -7.45
C GLY A 6 -2.31 -4.94 -6.51
N ALA A 7 -1.11 -4.51 -6.12
CA ALA A 7 -0.95 -3.26 -5.37
C ALA A 7 -1.07 -2.02 -6.28
N ILE A 8 -1.67 -0.96 -5.79
CA ILE A 8 -1.77 0.32 -6.50
C ILE A 8 -0.61 1.22 -6.05
N ARG A 9 0.27 1.60 -6.97
CA ARG A 9 1.40 2.48 -6.64
C ARG A 9 0.93 3.94 -6.53
N LEU A 10 0.97 4.50 -5.33
CA LEU A 10 0.59 5.89 -5.06
C LEU A 10 1.75 6.85 -5.36
N GLN A 11 2.96 6.48 -4.91
CA GLN A 11 4.22 7.20 -5.12
C GLN A 11 5.36 6.17 -5.20
N TYR A 12 6.63 6.61 -5.32
CA TYR A 12 7.76 5.72 -5.58
C TYR A 12 7.83 4.50 -4.63
N SER A 13 7.64 4.74 -3.33
CA SER A 13 7.66 3.71 -2.27
C SER A 13 6.36 3.65 -1.46
N VAL A 14 5.26 4.20 -1.99
CA VAL A 14 3.96 4.20 -1.31
C VAL A 14 2.98 3.40 -2.15
N TYR A 15 2.39 2.37 -1.54
CA TYR A 15 1.46 1.46 -2.18
C TYR A 15 0.18 1.35 -1.38
N GLU A 16 -0.93 1.37 -2.09
CA GLU A 16 -2.25 1.04 -1.56
C GLU A 16 -2.56 -0.42 -1.92
N VAL A 17 -3.12 -1.15 -0.96
CA VAL A 17 -3.49 -2.55 -1.12
C VAL A 17 -4.91 -2.71 -0.61
N ASN A 18 -5.83 -3.06 -1.50
CA ASN A 18 -7.22 -3.35 -1.15
C ASN A 18 -7.46 -4.85 -1.31
N ASN A 19 -7.35 -5.58 -0.20
CA ASN A 19 -7.44 -7.04 -0.15
C ASN A 19 -8.29 -7.46 1.06
N THR A 20 -8.71 -8.73 1.06
CA THR A 20 -9.40 -9.31 2.23
C THR A 20 -8.53 -9.24 3.51
N ASN A 21 -9.17 -9.15 4.68
CA ASN A 21 -8.48 -9.12 5.98
C ASN A 21 -7.48 -10.26 6.13
N ARG A 22 -7.85 -11.49 5.72
CA ARG A 22 -6.94 -12.66 5.74
C ARG A 22 -5.65 -12.43 4.95
N MET A 23 -5.73 -11.77 3.80
CA MET A 23 -4.55 -11.46 3.00
C MET A 23 -3.69 -10.37 3.63
N LEU A 24 -4.32 -9.35 4.23
CA LEU A 24 -3.62 -8.29 4.96
C LEU A 24 -2.90 -8.85 6.19
N GLU A 25 -3.56 -9.70 6.97
CA GLU A 25 -2.95 -10.41 8.11
C GLU A 25 -1.75 -11.25 7.68
N ASN A 26 -1.89 -12.05 6.62
CA ASN A 26 -0.77 -12.84 6.08
C ASN A 26 0.41 -11.97 5.63
N LEU A 27 0.13 -10.78 5.08
CA LEU A 27 1.16 -9.84 4.66
C LEU A 27 1.89 -9.25 5.86
N THR A 28 1.16 -8.82 6.89
CA THR A 28 1.72 -8.32 8.15
C THR A 28 2.57 -9.39 8.85
N ILE A 29 2.06 -10.62 8.98
CA ILE A 29 2.81 -11.75 9.56
C ILE A 29 4.13 -11.98 8.81
N LYS A 30 4.12 -11.93 7.48
CA LYS A 30 5.37 -12.07 6.71
C LYS A 30 6.34 -10.92 6.95
N ILE A 31 5.84 -9.69 7.06
CA ILE A 31 6.67 -8.51 7.36
C ILE A 31 7.34 -8.72 8.71
N ASP A 32 6.56 -9.03 9.76
CA ASP A 32 7.07 -9.17 11.12
C ASP A 32 8.04 -10.35 11.26
N GLU A 33 7.67 -11.51 10.73
CA GLU A 33 8.42 -12.75 10.98
C GLU A 33 9.62 -12.94 10.05
N GLN A 34 9.62 -12.32 8.85
CA GLN A 34 10.64 -12.59 7.83
C GLN A 34 11.44 -11.36 7.41
N PHE A 35 10.79 -10.22 7.22
CA PHE A 35 11.45 -9.03 6.66
C PHE A 35 11.99 -8.11 7.75
N ALA A 36 11.21 -7.85 8.81
CA ALA A 36 11.62 -6.96 9.90
C ALA A 36 12.90 -7.45 10.60
N ARG A 37 13.10 -8.77 10.70
CA ARG A 37 14.34 -9.36 11.24
C ARG A 37 15.60 -9.08 10.41
N LYS A 38 15.44 -8.63 9.17
CA LYS A 38 16.52 -8.29 8.24
C LYS A 38 16.72 -6.79 8.08
N PHE A 39 15.90 -5.97 8.75
CA PHE A 39 16.01 -4.52 8.66
C PHE A 39 17.29 -4.06 9.35
N GLU A 40 18.05 -3.22 8.66
CA GLU A 40 19.17 -2.49 9.22
C GLU A 40 18.73 -1.07 9.60
N GLY A 41 19.65 -0.24 10.13
CA GLY A 41 19.30 1.09 10.66
C GLY A 41 18.68 2.07 9.66
N GLY A 42 18.73 1.77 8.36
CA GLY A 42 18.09 2.57 7.30
C GLY A 42 16.76 2.01 6.78
N ASP A 43 16.40 0.78 7.16
CA ASP A 43 15.22 0.10 6.62
C ASP A 43 13.98 0.41 7.44
N SER A 44 12.89 0.69 6.75
CA SER A 44 11.59 0.91 7.38
C SER A 44 10.44 0.60 6.44
N VAL A 45 9.36 0.11 7.03
CA VAL A 45 8.05 -0.04 6.39
C VAL A 45 7.00 0.45 7.38
N ILE A 46 6.07 1.26 6.90
CA ILE A 46 4.96 1.78 7.70
C ILE A 46 3.66 1.32 7.05
N ILE A 47 2.76 0.74 7.85
CA ILE A 47 1.45 0.28 7.41
C ILE A 47 0.40 1.21 8.01
N PHE A 48 -0.47 1.76 7.16
CA PHE A 48 -1.63 2.55 7.57
C PHE A 48 -2.90 1.75 7.30
N ASP A 49 -3.63 1.35 8.34
CA ASP A 49 -5.00 0.86 8.19
C ASP A 49 -5.94 2.06 8.05
N VAL A 50 -6.38 2.30 6.82
CA VAL A 50 -7.18 3.47 6.43
C VAL A 50 -8.66 3.14 6.24
N SER A 51 -9.12 1.94 6.63
CA SER A 51 -10.51 1.48 6.46
C SER A 51 -11.58 2.42 7.07
N SER A 52 -11.18 3.37 7.93
CA SER A 52 -12.06 4.38 8.56
C SER A 52 -11.63 5.84 8.33
N VAL A 53 -10.55 6.10 7.58
CA VAL A 53 -9.98 7.45 7.43
C VAL A 53 -10.53 8.13 6.18
N LYS A 54 -10.98 9.38 6.30
CA LYS A 54 -11.32 10.23 5.15
C LYS A 54 -10.04 10.58 4.39
N LEU A 55 -9.74 9.81 3.34
CA LEU A 55 -8.60 10.10 2.48
C LEU A 55 -8.86 11.39 1.69
N LYS A 56 -7.98 12.39 1.81
CA LYS A 56 -8.02 13.60 0.98
C LYS A 56 -6.98 13.47 -0.13
N LYS A 57 -7.43 13.56 -1.38
CA LYS A 57 -6.58 13.46 -2.58
C LYS A 57 -6.47 14.83 -3.25
N TYR A 58 -5.29 15.14 -3.79
CA TYR A 58 -4.99 16.38 -4.51
C TYR A 58 -4.12 16.09 -5.75
N GLY A 59 -4.12 17.00 -6.72
CA GLY A 59 -3.35 16.86 -7.96
C GLY A 59 -3.78 15.62 -8.75
N ASN A 60 -2.85 14.94 -9.41
CA ASN A 60 -3.17 13.77 -10.25
C ASN A 60 -3.79 12.59 -9.47
N ALA A 61 -3.70 12.58 -8.14
CA ALA A 61 -4.30 11.52 -7.34
C ALA A 61 -5.83 11.51 -7.37
N ILE A 62 -6.48 12.65 -7.69
CA ILE A 62 -7.94 12.76 -7.76
C ILE A 62 -8.54 11.94 -8.91
N HIS A 63 -7.80 11.74 -10.00
CA HIS A 63 -8.28 10.99 -11.16
C HIS A 63 -8.31 9.48 -10.92
N ARG A 64 -7.77 8.98 -9.81
CA ARG A 64 -7.76 7.54 -9.50
C ARG A 64 -9.12 7.01 -9.04
N ASP A 65 -9.99 7.88 -8.57
CA ASP A 65 -11.37 7.54 -8.20
C ASP A 65 -12.33 7.69 -9.39
N ALA A 66 -11.83 8.08 -10.56
CA ALA A 66 -12.64 8.18 -11.76
C ALA A 66 -12.77 6.80 -12.40
N ASP A 67 -13.99 6.43 -12.79
CA ASP A 67 -14.27 5.17 -13.49
C ASP A 67 -13.51 5.04 -14.82
N VAL A 68 -13.12 6.18 -15.42
CA VAL A 68 -12.37 6.26 -16.68
C VAL A 68 -11.36 7.40 -16.61
N VAL A 69 -10.11 7.12 -16.98
CA VAL A 69 -9.03 8.11 -17.11
C VAL A 69 -8.62 8.18 -18.58
N PHE A 70 -8.65 9.37 -19.18
CA PHE A 70 -8.15 9.62 -20.54
C PHE A 70 -6.74 10.23 -20.49
N LEU A 71 -5.89 9.82 -21.44
CA LEU A 71 -4.49 10.24 -21.61
C LEU A 71 -4.35 11.27 -22.72
#